data_AF-A0A3D3DSE6-F1
#
_entry.id   AF-A0A3D3DSE6-F1
#
_cell.length_a   1.000
_cell.length_b   1.000
_cell.length_c   1.000
_cell.angle_alpha   90.00
_cell.angle_beta   90.00
_cell.angle_gamma   90.00
#
_symmetry.space_group_name_H-M   'P 1'
#
loop_
_entity.id
_entity.type
_entity.pdbx_description
1 polymer ?
#
loop_
_entity_poly.entity_id
_entity_poly.type
_entity_poly.pdbx_seq_one_letter_code
_entity_poly.pdbx_strand_id
1 'polypeptide(L)' 'MSGKNMMWIILAVIAVTVGSSAVYYVDEREKAIVFQFGEIVRSNDSPGLHFKAPLINNVKYF' A
#
# COMPACT_ATOMS: atom_id res chain seq x y z
N MET A 1 -14.34 -25.61 15.03
CA MET A 1 -13.31 -25.37 13.99
C MET A 1 -11.95 -25.62 14.64
N SER A 2 -11.13 -26.55 14.12
CA SER A 2 -9.81 -26.82 14.70
C SER A 2 -8.93 -25.57 14.69
N GLY A 3 -8.13 -25.34 15.73
CA GLY A 3 -7.27 -24.15 15.87
C GLY A 3 -6.33 -23.92 14.68
N LYS A 4 -5.94 -24.98 13.96
CA LYS A 4 -5.18 -24.91 12.71
C LYS A 4 -5.92 -24.17 11.59
N ASN A 5 -7.22 -24.39 11.44
CA ASN A 5 -8.02 -23.71 10.42
C ASN A 5 -8.21 -22.24 10.77
N MET A 6 -8.32 -21.92 12.06
CA MET A 6 -8.35 -20.52 12.53
C MET A 6 -7.05 -19.79 12.21
N MET A 7 -5.89 -20.43 12.42
CA MET A 7 -4.58 -19.86 12.08
C MET A 7 -4.45 -19.54 10.58
N TRP A 8 -4.90 -20.44 9.71
CA TRP A 8 -4.90 -20.20 8.26
C TRP A 8 -5.81 -19.03 7.85
N ILE A 9 -6.99 -18.93 8.47
CA ILE A 9 -7.90 -17.80 8.23
C ILE A 9 -7.25 -16.49 8.65
N ILE A 10 -6.62 -16.43 9.83
CA ILE A 10 -5.93 -15.23 10.32
C ILE A 10 -4.79 -14.83 9.37
N LEU A 11 -3.96 -15.79 8.95
CA LEU A 11 -2.88 -15.53 8.00
C LEU A 11 -3.40 -15.00 6.66
N ALA A 12 -4.48 -15.58 6.14
CA ALA A 12 -5.09 -15.12 4.89
C ALA A 12 -5.60 -13.68 5.01
N VAL A 13 -6.26 -13.34 6.12
CA VAL A 13 -6.76 -11.98 6.37
C VAL A 13 -5.61 -10.97 6.45
N ILE A 14 -4.52 -11.32 7.13
CA ILE A 14 -3.33 -10.47 7.23
C ILE A 14 -2.72 -10.25 5.84
N ALA A 15 -2.53 -11.32 5.06
CA ALA A 15 -1.95 -11.23 3.72
C ALA A 15 -2.78 -10.33 2.80
N VAL A 16 -4.11 -10.46 2.82
CA VAL A 16 -5.03 -9.62 2.02
C VAL A 16 -4.94 -8.16 2.46
N THR A 17 -4.96 -7.89 3.75
CA THR A 17 -4.95 -6.52 4.30
C THR A 17 -3.63 -5.79 3.97
N VAL A 18 -2.51 -6.49 4.09
CA VAL A 18 -1.20 -5.94 3.74
C VAL A 18 -1.08 -5.76 2.22
N GLY A 19 -1.54 -6.73 1.43
CA GLY A 19 -1.55 -6.65 -0.03
C GLY A 19 -2.41 -5.50 -0.56
N SER A 20 -3.59 -5.27 0.01
CA SER A 20 -4.45 -4.15 -0.41
C SER A 20 -3.84 -2.79 -0.08
N SER A 21 -3.09 -2.69 1.02
CA SER A 21 -2.44 -1.45 1.45
C SER A 21 -1.19 -1.09 0.62
N ALA A 22 -0.68 -2.03 -0.17
CA ALA A 22 0.46 -1.85 -1.05
C ALA A 22 0.11 -1.16 -2.37
N VAL A 23 -1.18 -1.06 -2.71
CA VAL A 23 -1.64 -0.47 -3.98
C VAL A 23 -2.18 0.93 -3.74
N TYR A 24 -1.83 1.86 -4.62
CA TYR A 24 -2.41 3.20 -4.64
C TYR A 24 -2.59 3.67 -6.10
N TYR A 25 -3.48 4.63 -6.32
CA TYR A 25 -3.74 5.17 -7.65
C TYR A 25 -3.40 6.65 -7.69
N VAL A 26 -2.99 7.13 -8.85
CA VAL A 26 -2.65 8.53 -9.11
C VAL A 26 -3.59 9.03 -10.20
N ASP A 27 -4.35 10.08 -9.88
CA ASP A 27 -5.21 10.76 -10.84
C ASP A 27 -4.37 11.64 -11.79
N GLU A 28 -4.87 11.92 -12.99
CA GLU A 28 -4.22 12.84 -13.94
C GLU A 28 -4.18 14.29 -13.43
N ARG A 29 -5.06 14.63 -12.49
CA ARG A 29 -5.22 15.98 -11.95
C ARG A 29 -4.46 16.21 -10.65
N GLU A 30 -3.91 15.16 -10.06
CA GLU A 30 -3.23 15.19 -8.76
C GLU A 30 -1.79 14.68 -8.89
N LYS A 31 -0.91 15.13 -7.99
CA LYS A 31 0.44 14.58 -7.88
C LYS A 31 0.58 13.71 -6.63
N ALA A 32 0.96 12.46 -6.83
CA ALA A 32 1.34 11.58 -5.73
C ALA A 32 2.83 11.70 -5.42
N ILE A 33 3.14 11.91 -4.14
CA ILE A 33 4.51 11.85 -3.62
C ILE A 33 4.58 10.76 -2.56
N VAL A 34 5.52 9.84 -2.75
CA VAL A 34 5.78 8.73 -1.84
C VAL A 34 6.90 9.12 -0.88
N PHE A 35 6.57 9.09 0.40
CA PHE A 35 7.47 9.34 1.51
C PHE A 35 7.82 8.05 2.23
N GLN A 36 9.09 7.88 2.55
CA GLN A 36 9.59 6.82 3.42
C GLN A 36 10.27 7.48 4.62
N PHE A 37 9.71 7.29 5.82
CA PHE A 37 10.24 7.89 7.06
C PHE A 37 10.47 9.42 7.00
N GLY A 38 9.67 10.14 6.18
CA GLY A 38 9.79 11.58 5.99
C GLY A 38 10.71 12.01 4.84
N GLU A 39 11.43 11.08 4.22
CA GLU A 39 12.21 11.32 3.00
C GLU A 39 11.37 11.08 1.75
N ILE A 40 11.58 11.89 0.71
CA ILE A 40 10.91 11.73 -0.59
C ILE A 40 11.65 10.66 -1.38
N VAL A 41 11.00 9.52 -1.62
CA VAL A 41 11.58 8.44 -2.43
C VAL A 41 11.05 8.49 -3.87
N ARG A 42 9.84 9.00 -4.07
CA ARG A 42 9.23 9.24 -5.39
C ARG A 42 8.31 10.45 -5.39
N SER A 43 8.27 11.20 -6.49
CA SER A 43 7.50 12.44 -6.60
C SER A 43 6.93 12.77 -7.98
N ASN A 44 7.11 11.90 -8.99
CA ASN A 44 6.58 12.09 -10.35
C ASN A 44 6.04 10.76 -10.90
N ASP A 45 5.22 10.07 -10.11
CA ASP A 45 4.52 8.89 -10.60
C ASP A 45 3.47 9.33 -11.64
N SER A 46 3.44 8.62 -12.77
CA SER A 46 2.47 8.87 -13.85
C SER A 46 1.05 8.56 -13.38
N PRO A 47 0.01 9.13 -13.99
CA PRO A 47 -1.36 8.75 -13.69
C PRO A 47 -1.57 7.25 -13.92
N GLY A 48 -2.23 6.59 -12.97
CA GLY A 48 -2.44 5.14 -13.00
C GLY A 48 -2.21 4.44 -11.65
N LEU A 49 -2.15 3.11 -11.70
CA LEU A 49 -1.94 2.26 -10.54
C LEU A 49 -0.46 2.09 -10.23
N HIS A 50 -0.10 2.28 -8.97
CA HIS A 50 1.25 2.13 -8.47
C HIS A 50 1.29 1.29 -7.20
N PHE A 51 2.47 0.75 -6.95
CA PHE A 51 2.75 -0.05 -5.76
C PHE A 51 3.69 0.70 -4.82
N LYS A 52 3.41 0.57 -3.52
CA LYS A 52 4.24 1.08 -2.43
C LYS A 52 4.50 -0.03 -1.43
N ALA A 53 5.56 0.11 -0.65
CA ALA A 53 5.76 -0.76 0.50
C ALA A 53 4.67 -0.48 1.55
N PRO A 54 3.77 -1.44 1.84
CA PRO A 54 2.77 -1.25 2.88
C PRO A 54 3.49 -1.03 4.22
N LEU A 55 2.88 -0.24 5.12
CA LEU A 55 3.39 0.14 6.45
C LEU A 55 4.51 1.20 6.48
N ILE A 56 5.45 1.15 5.55
CA ILE A 56 6.63 2.04 5.56
C ILE A 56 6.41 3.29 4.70
N ASN A 57 5.76 3.12 3.55
CA ASN A 57 5.59 4.19 2.59
C ASN A 57 4.24 4.90 2.74
N ASN A 58 4.30 6.21 2.86
CA ASN A 58 3.15 7.09 2.91
C ASN A 58 3.01 7.83 1.59
N VAL A 59 1.82 7.82 1.00
CA VAL A 59 1.55 8.56 -0.24
C VAL A 59 0.72 9.77 0.12
N LYS A 60 1.15 10.95 -0.32
CA LYS A 60 0.35 12.17 -0.24
C LYS A 60 0.03 12.64 -1.65
N TYR A 61 -1.22 13.06 -1.82
CA TYR A 61 -1.74 13.64 -3.05
C TYR A 61 -1.79 15.16 -2.90
N PHE A 62 -1.44 15.87 -3.97
CA PHE A 62 -1.38 17.34 -4.04
C PHE A 62 -2.05 17.84 -5.31
#